data_AF-A0A7V9RCP4-F1
#
_entry.id   AF-A0A7V9RCP4-F1
#
_cell.length_a   1.000
_cell.length_b   1.000
_cell.length_c   1.000
_cell.angle_alpha   90.00
_cell.angle_beta   90.00
_cell.angle_gamma   90.00
#
_symmetry.space_group_name_H-M   'P 1'
#
loop_
_entity.id
_entity.type
_entity.pdbx_description
1 polymer ?
#
loop_
_entity_poly.entity_id
_entity_poly.type
_entity_poly.pdbx_seq_one_letter_code
_entity_poly.pdbx_strand_id
1 'polypeptide(L)'
;MPFRDQQMQCPRCGKPLAHYPDRDKWRCKTCNGALVGGEQLVVEIGPHAQEVLDGAADPARQALHPCPVCAFPMTPYTIGTIEVDRCVEHRLVWFDGGEIGKIRAEIPAETEHPLFTDAFGFIAQLRADEDAASLVEIPLAEPQAPMTSGEWKARKVCSDGACNGLIVDGKCNECGKLAS
;
A
#
# COMPACT_ATOMS: atom_id res chain seq x y z
N MET A 1 -2.30 3.07 19.36
CA MET A 1 -3.43 2.10 19.38
C MET A 1 -4.02 2.08 17.98
N PRO A 2 -4.22 0.91 17.35
CA PRO A 2 -4.84 0.84 16.02
C PRO A 2 -6.33 1.16 16.14
N PHE A 3 -6.84 2.10 15.33
CA PHE A 3 -8.27 2.45 15.31
C PHE A 3 -9.05 1.61 14.29
N ARG A 4 -8.40 0.60 13.73
CA ARG A 4 -8.81 -0.17 12.55
C ARG A 4 -10.22 -0.75 12.63
N ASP A 5 -10.81 -0.98 13.80
CA ASP A 5 -12.18 -1.54 13.89
C ASP A 5 -13.27 -0.47 14.17
N GLN A 6 -12.90 0.81 14.21
CA GLN A 6 -13.80 1.89 14.57
C GLN A 6 -14.44 2.56 13.34
N GLN A 7 -15.75 2.75 13.40
CA GLN A 7 -16.48 3.57 12.44
C GLN A 7 -16.18 5.05 12.69
N MET A 8 -15.45 5.68 11.78
CA MET A 8 -15.09 7.10 11.84
C MET A 8 -16.07 7.98 11.08
N GLN A 9 -16.21 9.23 11.53
CA GLN A 9 -16.90 10.30 10.80
C GLN A 9 -15.90 11.11 9.98
N CYS A 10 -16.34 11.65 8.85
CA CYS A 10 -15.52 12.49 8.00
C CYS A 10 -15.26 13.85 8.66
N PRO A 11 -14.00 14.26 8.88
CA PRO A 11 -13.67 15.57 9.45
C PRO A 11 -14.20 16.76 8.65
N ARG A 12 -14.31 16.59 7.32
CA ARG A 12 -14.76 17.65 6.41
C ARG A 12 -16.27 17.77 6.26
N CYS A 13 -17.01 16.65 6.21
CA CYS A 13 -18.45 16.67 5.89
C CYS A 13 -19.33 15.94 6.90
N GLY A 14 -18.76 15.37 7.96
CA GLY A 14 -19.50 14.70 9.04
C GLY A 14 -20.16 13.36 8.68
N LYS A 15 -20.03 12.88 7.45
CA LYS A 15 -20.60 11.59 7.03
C LYS A 15 -19.73 10.40 7.44
N PRO A 16 -20.30 9.20 7.64
CA PRO A 16 -19.53 8.00 7.95
C PRO A 16 -18.52 7.70 6.86
N LEU A 17 -17.27 7.43 7.26
CA LEU A 17 -16.23 7.03 6.33
C LEU A 17 -16.36 5.53 5.99
N ALA A 18 -16.11 5.18 4.73
CA ALA A 18 -15.98 3.79 4.33
C ALA A 18 -14.64 3.25 4.84
N HIS A 19 -14.69 2.16 5.61
CA HIS A 19 -13.53 1.52 6.21
C HIS A 19 -13.01 0.37 5.33
N TYR A 20 -11.69 0.17 5.31
CA TYR A 20 -11.04 -0.98 4.70
C TYR A 20 -10.60 -1.94 5.80
N PRO A 21 -11.22 -3.14 5.90
CA PRO A 21 -10.83 -4.14 6.89
C PRO A 21 -9.31 -4.37 6.87
N ASP A 22 -8.75 -4.58 8.06
CA ASP A 22 -7.31 -4.83 8.30
C ASP A 22 -6.37 -3.62 8.11
N ARG A 23 -6.88 -2.47 7.64
CA ARG A 23 -6.09 -1.25 7.43
C ARG A 23 -6.57 -0.12 8.33
N ASP A 24 -5.63 0.68 8.80
CA ASP A 24 -5.90 1.93 9.52
C ASP A 24 -6.20 3.04 8.49
N LYS A 25 -7.21 2.82 7.65
CA LYS A 25 -7.55 3.68 6.51
C LYS A 25 -9.05 3.75 6.29
N TRP A 26 -9.52 4.97 6.10
CA TRP A 26 -10.91 5.26 5.76
C TRP A 26 -11.01 6.25 4.61
N ARG A 27 -12.09 6.16 3.84
CA ARG A 27 -12.36 7.04 2.70
C ARG A 27 -13.77 7.61 2.77
N CYS A 28 -13.90 8.91 2.56
CA CYS A 28 -15.21 9.55 2.42
C CYS A 28 -15.73 9.36 1.00
N LYS A 29 -16.97 8.87 0.85
CA LYS A 29 -17.64 8.76 -0.46
C LYS A 29 -18.23 10.08 -0.97
N THR A 30 -18.21 11.15 -0.16
CA THR A 30 -18.80 12.46 -0.51
C THR A 30 -17.73 13.48 -0.90
N CYS A 31 -16.76 13.77 -0.02
CA CYS A 31 -15.70 14.73 -0.32
C CYS A 31 -14.45 14.08 -0.94
N ASN A 32 -14.43 12.75 -1.07
CA ASN A 32 -13.28 11.96 -1.54
C ASN A 32 -12.00 12.07 -0.68
N GLY A 33 -12.08 12.66 0.52
CA GLY A 33 -10.97 12.69 1.47
C GLY A 33 -10.69 11.33 2.11
N ALA A 34 -9.51 11.21 2.70
CA ALA A 34 -9.02 10.00 3.34
C ALA A 34 -8.49 10.28 4.74
N LEU A 35 -8.84 9.42 5.68
CA LEU A 35 -8.25 9.39 7.01
C LEU A 35 -7.30 8.20 7.07
N VAL A 36 -6.08 8.41 7.54
CA VAL A 36 -5.03 7.38 7.58
C VAL A 36 -4.38 7.40 8.96
N GLY A 37 -4.28 6.25 9.59
CA GLY A 37 -3.53 6.10 10.84
C GLY A 37 -2.03 5.97 10.60
N GLY A 38 -1.24 6.33 11.62
CA GLY A 38 0.20 6.52 11.49
C GLY A 38 0.97 5.31 10.95
N GLU A 39 0.57 4.09 11.30
CA GLU A 39 1.22 2.86 10.77
C GLU A 39 0.91 2.65 9.28
N GLN A 40 -0.32 2.94 8.86
CA GLN A 40 -0.71 2.84 7.45
C GLN A 40 -0.14 3.99 6.62
N LEU A 41 0.18 5.13 7.24
CA LEU A 41 0.69 6.33 6.57
C LEU A 41 1.96 6.06 5.77
N VAL A 42 2.89 5.27 6.30
CA VAL A 42 4.13 4.88 5.62
C VAL A 42 3.83 4.14 4.31
N VAL A 43 2.82 3.27 4.30
CA VAL A 43 2.37 2.55 3.10
C VAL A 43 1.70 3.51 2.09
N GLU A 44 1.12 4.60 2.58
CA GLU A 44 0.43 5.56 1.72
C GLU A 44 1.34 6.59 1.06
N ILE A 45 2.29 7.16 1.80
CA ILE A 45 3.11 8.30 1.34
C ILE A 45 4.63 8.09 1.48
N GLY A 46 5.04 6.85 1.79
CA GLY A 46 6.46 6.47 1.83
C GLY A 46 7.25 7.26 2.87
N PRO A 47 8.45 7.76 2.51
CA PRO A 47 9.37 8.41 3.46
C PRO A 47 8.79 9.67 4.12
N HIS A 48 7.87 10.37 3.45
CA HIS A 48 7.21 11.56 3.98
C HIS A 48 6.38 11.28 5.25
N ALA A 49 6.00 10.03 5.51
CA ALA A 49 5.16 9.69 6.65
C ALA A 49 5.77 10.09 8.00
N GLN A 50 7.08 9.92 8.18
CA GLN A 50 7.71 10.21 9.47
C GLN A 50 7.74 11.72 9.73
N GLU A 51 8.07 12.51 8.71
CA GLU A 51 8.06 13.98 8.79
C GLU A 51 6.65 14.51 9.09
N VAL A 52 5.63 13.88 8.50
CA VAL A 52 4.23 14.21 8.78
C VAL A 52 3.84 13.80 10.19
N LEU A 53 4.39 12.74 10.79
CA LEU A 53 3.99 12.35 12.14
C LEU A 53 4.73 13.12 13.23
N ASP A 54 6.00 13.44 12.99
CA ASP A 54 6.90 13.99 14.00
C ASP A 54 7.20 15.49 13.80
N GLY A 55 6.82 16.06 12.66
CA GLY A 55 7.10 17.45 12.33
C GLY A 55 6.53 18.43 13.34
N ALA A 56 7.09 19.65 13.37
CA ALA A 56 6.47 20.75 14.10
C ALA A 56 5.19 21.21 13.39
N ALA A 57 4.24 21.73 14.15
CA ALA A 57 3.12 22.50 13.61
C ALA A 57 3.65 23.80 13.00
N ASP A 58 3.08 24.27 11.90
CA ASP A 58 3.22 25.68 11.53
C ASP A 58 2.16 26.49 12.29
N PRO A 59 2.52 27.28 13.31
CA PRO A 59 1.55 28.03 14.11
C PRO A 59 0.84 29.14 13.31
N ALA A 60 1.37 29.52 12.14
CA ALA A 60 0.73 30.50 11.28
C ALA A 60 -0.43 29.91 10.45
N ARG A 61 -0.53 28.57 10.37
CA ARG A 61 -1.56 27.88 9.61
C ARG A 61 -2.77 27.54 10.48
N GLN A 62 -3.96 27.76 9.93
CA GLN A 62 -5.20 27.52 10.65
C GLN A 62 -5.58 26.04 10.57
N ALA A 63 -5.83 25.41 11.72
CA ALA A 63 -6.40 24.08 11.80
C ALA A 63 -7.87 24.09 11.33
N LEU A 64 -8.19 23.32 10.29
CA LEU A 64 -9.52 23.32 9.68
C LEU A 64 -10.38 22.14 10.11
N HIS A 65 -9.78 20.95 10.24
CA HIS A 65 -10.53 19.70 10.37
C HIS A 65 -10.44 19.13 11.80
N PRO A 66 -11.55 18.74 12.45
CA PRO A 66 -11.52 18.11 13.76
C PRO A 66 -11.09 16.65 13.68
N CYS A 67 -10.34 16.18 14.67
CA CYS A 67 -10.02 14.76 14.81
C CYS A 67 -11.31 13.95 15.08
N PRO A 68 -11.58 12.86 14.34
CA PRO A 68 -12.79 12.07 14.54
C PRO A 68 -12.80 11.25 15.84
N VAL A 69 -11.66 11.17 16.55
CA VAL A 69 -11.55 10.46 17.83
C VAL A 69 -11.75 11.42 19.02
N CYS A 70 -11.09 12.58 19.03
CA CYS A 70 -11.11 13.50 20.17
C CYS A 70 -11.79 14.85 19.90
N ALA A 71 -12.27 15.10 18.69
CA ALA A 71 -12.88 16.35 18.24
C ALA A 71 -11.98 17.60 18.27
N PHE A 72 -10.76 17.53 18.79
CA PHE A 72 -9.81 18.65 18.73
C PHE A 72 -9.39 18.96 17.29
N PRO A 73 -9.20 20.25 16.93
CA PRO A 73 -8.68 20.63 15.63
C PRO A 73 -7.34 19.95 15.35
N MET A 74 -7.23 19.32 14.19
CA MET A 74 -6.00 18.69 13.74
C MET A 74 -5.01 19.76 13.27
N THR A 75 -3.73 19.54 13.55
CA THR A 75 -2.64 20.45 13.22
C THR A 75 -2.34 20.39 11.72
N PRO A 76 -2.36 21.50 11.00
CA PRO A 76 -1.97 21.52 9.59
C PRO A 76 -0.47 21.28 9.44
N TYR A 77 -0.10 20.54 8.40
CA TYR A 77 1.28 20.23 8.03
C TYR A 77 1.42 20.25 6.51
N THR A 78 2.52 20.80 6.00
CA THR A 78 2.73 20.94 4.55
C THR A 78 3.77 19.94 4.05
N ILE A 79 3.39 19.14 3.04
CA ILE A 79 4.26 18.24 2.30
C ILE A 79 4.39 18.81 0.89
N GLY A 80 5.56 19.34 0.53
CA GLY A 80 5.73 20.06 -0.73
C GLY A 80 4.79 21.26 -0.81
N THR A 81 3.73 21.14 -1.63
CA THR A 81 2.68 22.17 -1.77
C THR A 81 1.33 21.79 -1.19
N ILE A 82 1.24 20.61 -0.57
CA ILE A 82 0.00 19.98 -0.14
C ILE A 82 -0.11 20.11 1.38
N GLU A 83 -1.22 20.67 1.85
CA GLU A 83 -1.51 20.81 3.27
C GLU A 83 -2.36 19.60 3.71
N VAL A 84 -1.94 18.93 4.78
CA VAL A 84 -2.66 17.82 5.41
C VAL A 84 -2.88 18.14 6.87
N ASP A 85 -3.94 17.61 7.48
CA ASP A 85 -4.19 17.83 8.91
C ASP A 85 -3.86 16.58 9.72
N ARG A 86 -3.08 16.71 10.79
CA ARG A 86 -2.74 15.59 11.67
C ARG A 86 -3.21 15.80 13.11
N CYS A 87 -3.69 14.72 13.72
CA CYS A 87 -3.84 14.63 15.17
C CYS A 87 -2.58 14.00 15.76
N VAL A 88 -1.81 14.75 16.54
CA VAL A 88 -0.59 14.25 17.20
C VAL A 88 -0.93 13.17 18.22
N GLU A 89 -1.98 13.39 19.03
CA GLU A 89 -2.41 12.48 20.10
C GLU A 89 -2.81 11.09 19.57
N HIS A 90 -3.63 11.07 18.51
CA HIS A 90 -4.18 9.82 17.95
C HIS A 90 -3.37 9.31 16.76
N ARG A 91 -2.32 10.03 16.34
CA ARG A 91 -1.52 9.73 15.14
C ARG A 91 -2.39 9.44 13.91
N LEU A 92 -3.42 10.26 13.71
CA LEU A 92 -4.31 10.20 12.54
C LEU A 92 -3.99 11.37 11.61
N VAL A 93 -3.99 11.12 10.30
CA VAL A 93 -3.76 12.15 9.28
C VAL A 93 -4.94 12.18 8.32
N TRP A 94 -5.49 13.36 8.11
CA TRP A 94 -6.53 13.65 7.16
C TRP A 94 -5.94 14.25 5.88
N PHE A 95 -6.37 13.69 4.76
CA PHE A 95 -6.10 14.14 3.41
C PHE A 95 -7.41 14.59 2.79
N ASP A 96 -7.43 15.79 2.23
CA ASP A 96 -8.52 16.25 1.42
C ASP A 96 -8.59 15.52 0.07
N GLY A 97 -9.71 15.70 -0.63
CA GLY A 97 -10.03 14.98 -1.86
C GLY A 97 -8.90 15.08 -2.90
N GLY A 98 -8.23 13.96 -3.15
CA GLY A 98 -7.19 13.83 -4.18
C GLY A 98 -5.75 14.12 -3.72
N GLU A 99 -5.53 14.60 -2.50
CA GLU A 99 -4.20 14.98 -2.01
C GLU A 99 -3.23 13.79 -1.89
N ILE A 100 -3.71 12.66 -1.37
CA ILE A 100 -2.90 11.44 -1.24
C ILE A 100 -2.35 10.97 -2.61
N GLY A 101 -3.11 11.20 -3.69
CA GLY A 101 -2.68 10.87 -5.05
C GLY A 101 -1.62 11.82 -5.58
N LYS A 102 -1.71 13.11 -5.24
CA LYS A 102 -0.71 14.12 -5.62
C LYS A 102 0.62 13.85 -4.92
N ILE A 103 0.62 13.58 -3.61
CA ILE A 103 1.83 13.24 -2.87
C ILE A 103 2.51 12.00 -3.47
N ARG A 104 1.73 10.96 -3.78
CA ARG A 104 2.25 9.74 -4.43
C ARG A 104 2.85 9.98 -5.81
N ALA A 105 2.35 10.96 -6.55
CA ALA A 105 2.89 11.32 -7.86
C ALA A 105 4.20 12.13 -7.76
N GLU A 106 4.43 12.79 -6.62
CA GLU A 106 5.67 13.51 -6.32
C GLU A 106 6.77 12.57 -5.80
N ILE A 107 6.43 11.41 -5.22
CA ILE A 107 7.40 10.36 -4.91
C ILE A 107 7.94 9.84 -6.26
N PRO A 108 9.23 10.05 -6.59
CA PRO A 108 9.80 9.46 -7.78
C PRO A 108 9.59 7.95 -7.71
N ALA A 109 9.26 7.30 -8.82
CA ALA A 109 9.34 5.85 -8.89
C ALA A 109 10.81 5.48 -8.74
N GLU A 110 11.29 5.33 -7.51
CA GLU A 110 12.68 5.02 -7.24
C GLU A 110 12.93 3.57 -7.65
N THR A 111 13.33 3.41 -8.91
CA THR A 111 13.97 2.21 -9.46
C THR A 111 15.35 1.94 -8.81
N GLU A 112 15.77 2.74 -7.83
CA GLU A 112 17.14 2.73 -7.27
C GLU A 112 17.18 2.83 -5.74
N HIS A 113 16.23 2.21 -5.03
CA HIS A 113 16.35 2.10 -3.57
C HIS A 113 17.56 1.19 -3.22
N PRO A 114 18.50 1.59 -2.33
CA PRO A 114 19.75 0.87 -2.08
C PRO A 114 19.58 -0.58 -1.60
N LEU A 115 18.44 -0.90 -0.98
CA LEU A 115 18.06 -2.28 -0.62
C LEU A 115 17.90 -3.20 -1.85
N PHE A 116 17.57 -2.65 -3.02
CA PHE A 116 17.50 -3.39 -4.29
C PHE A 116 18.82 -3.35 -5.06
N THR A 117 19.64 -2.29 -4.90
CA THR A 117 21.01 -2.23 -5.45
C THR A 117 21.92 -3.25 -4.78
N ASP A 118 21.77 -3.43 -3.46
CA ASP A 118 22.46 -4.48 -2.69
C ASP A 118 21.95 -5.88 -3.00
N ALA A 119 20.72 -6.05 -3.51
CA ALA A 119 20.26 -7.36 -3.94
C ALA A 119 21.03 -7.86 -5.17
N PHE A 120 21.34 -6.97 -6.13
CA PHE A 120 22.18 -7.32 -7.27
C PHE A 120 23.63 -7.58 -6.87
N GLY A 121 24.18 -6.79 -5.95
CA GLY A 121 25.52 -7.01 -5.38
C GLY A 121 25.61 -8.31 -4.57
N PHE A 122 24.60 -8.60 -3.77
CA PHE A 122 24.46 -9.83 -2.99
C PHE A 122 24.33 -11.07 -3.90
N ILE A 123 23.52 -11.00 -4.96
CA ILE A 123 23.42 -12.05 -5.98
C ILE A 123 24.76 -12.23 -6.70
N ALA A 124 25.50 -11.15 -6.98
CA ALA A 124 26.83 -11.23 -7.61
C ALA A 124 27.88 -11.86 -6.68
N GLN A 125 27.86 -11.55 -5.38
CA GLN A 125 28.76 -12.14 -4.39
C GLN A 125 28.47 -13.65 -4.20
N LEU A 126 27.20 -14.04 -4.14
CA LEU A 126 26.80 -15.46 -4.09
C LEU A 126 27.28 -16.25 -5.31
N ARG A 127 27.34 -15.63 -6.50
CA ARG A 127 27.90 -16.25 -7.72
C ARG A 127 29.42 -16.39 -7.70
N ALA A 128 30.11 -15.62 -6.86
CA ALA A 128 31.56 -15.64 -6.75
C ALA A 128 32.06 -16.74 -5.78
N ASP A 129 31.21 -17.17 -4.84
CA ASP A 129 31.60 -18.04 -3.73
C ASP A 129 31.19 -19.53 -3.89
N GLU A 130 30.52 -19.93 -4.98
CA GLU A 130 30.22 -21.34 -5.27
C GLU A 130 30.75 -21.80 -6.63
N ASP A 131 31.42 -22.96 -6.63
CA ASP A 131 31.93 -23.66 -7.80
C ASP A 131 30.97 -23.58 -8.99
N ALA A 132 31.43 -22.93 -10.07
CA ALA A 132 30.71 -22.62 -11.31
C ALA A 132 30.18 -23.83 -12.11
N ALA A 133 30.16 -25.03 -11.52
CA ALA A 133 29.82 -26.29 -12.17
C ALA A 133 28.38 -26.78 -11.90
N SER A 134 27.55 -26.09 -11.10
CA SER A 134 26.16 -26.51 -10.87
C SER A 134 25.08 -25.46 -11.08
N LEU A 135 25.42 -24.28 -11.60
CA LEU A 135 24.41 -23.30 -11.99
C LEU A 135 23.62 -23.81 -13.20
N VAL A 136 22.34 -24.09 -12.99
CA VAL A 136 21.40 -24.32 -14.08
C VAL A 136 21.21 -22.99 -14.81
N GLU A 137 21.60 -22.92 -16.08
CA GLU A 137 21.28 -21.78 -16.93
C GLU A 137 19.74 -21.64 -16.98
N ILE A 138 19.21 -20.63 -16.30
CA ILE A 138 17.81 -20.25 -16.44
C ILE A 138 17.74 -19.47 -17.77
N PRO A 139 17.08 -19.99 -18.81
CA PRO A 139 16.94 -19.25 -20.05
C PRO A 139 16.24 -17.92 -19.75
N LEU A 140 16.74 -16.82 -20.32
CA LEU A 140 16.00 -15.57 -20.38
C LEU A 140 14.75 -15.82 -21.23
N ALA A 141 13.68 -16.32 -20.60
CA ALA A 141 12.40 -16.46 -21.24
C ALA A 141 11.95 -15.06 -21.67
N GLU A 142 11.57 -14.93 -22.94
CA GLU A 142 10.94 -13.70 -23.42
C GLU A 142 9.82 -13.31 -22.45
N PRO A 143 9.71 -12.03 -22.05
CA PRO A 143 8.66 -11.60 -21.13
C PRO A 143 7.32 -12.01 -21.72
N GLN A 144 6.66 -12.95 -21.06
CA GLN A 144 5.35 -13.40 -21.50
C GLN A 144 4.44 -12.17 -21.55
N ALA A 145 3.75 -11.99 -22.68
CA ALA A 145 2.84 -10.88 -22.86
C ALA A 145 1.91 -10.77 -21.64
N PRO A 146 1.66 -9.55 -21.12
CA PRO A 146 0.83 -9.38 -19.94
C PRO A 146 -0.55 -9.98 -20.20
N MET A 147 -0.88 -11.03 -19.46
CA MET A 147 -2.18 -11.69 -19.53
C MET A 147 -3.31 -10.68 -19.25
N THR A 148 -4.35 -10.71 -20.08
CA THR A 148 -5.54 -9.86 -19.96
C THR A 148 -6.44 -10.29 -18.79
N SER A 149 -7.18 -9.35 -18.20
CA SER A 149 -8.10 -9.63 -17.07
C SER A 149 -9.09 -10.79 -17.34
N GLY A 150 -9.49 -11.01 -18.60
CA GLY A 150 -10.35 -12.14 -18.99
C GLY A 150 -9.65 -13.50 -18.83
N GLU A 151 -8.39 -13.60 -19.25
CA GLU A 151 -7.59 -14.82 -19.13
C GLU A 151 -7.29 -15.16 -17.66
N TRP A 152 -7.12 -14.15 -16.81
CA TRP A 152 -6.99 -14.35 -15.37
C TRP A 152 -8.22 -15.00 -14.74
N LYS A 153 -9.43 -14.63 -15.18
CA LYS A 153 -10.70 -15.17 -14.65
C LYS A 153 -11.02 -16.58 -15.13
N ALA A 154 -10.51 -16.99 -16.29
CA ALA A 154 -10.75 -18.30 -16.85
C ALA A 154 -9.98 -19.43 -16.15
N ARG A 155 -8.88 -19.08 -15.45
CA ARG A 155 -8.06 -20.06 -14.71
C ARG A 155 -8.79 -20.53 -13.46
N LYS A 156 -8.89 -21.85 -13.30
CA LYS A 156 -9.46 -22.49 -12.11
C LYS A 156 -8.37 -23.22 -11.34
N VAL A 157 -8.33 -23.03 -10.03
CA VAL A 157 -7.43 -23.75 -9.13
C VAL A 157 -8.01 -25.12 -8.81
N CYS A 158 -7.15 -26.09 -8.50
CA CYS A 158 -7.55 -27.42 -8.06
C CYS A 158 -8.49 -27.36 -6.85
N SER A 159 -9.50 -28.23 -6.83
CA SER A 159 -10.49 -28.34 -5.74
C SER A 159 -9.93 -28.99 -4.47
N ASP A 160 -8.73 -29.58 -4.53
CA ASP A 160 -8.17 -30.42 -3.46
C ASP A 160 -7.70 -29.65 -2.22
N GLY A 161 -7.72 -28.31 -2.23
CA GLY A 161 -7.41 -27.42 -1.10
C GLY A 161 -5.93 -27.44 -0.65
N ALA A 162 -5.27 -28.59 -0.72
CA ALA A 162 -3.84 -28.79 -0.49
C ALA A 162 -3.01 -28.74 -1.79
N CYS A 163 -3.66 -28.78 -2.96
CA CYS A 163 -2.99 -28.73 -4.26
C CYS A 163 -3.08 -27.33 -4.86
N ASN A 164 -1.94 -26.76 -5.24
CA ASN A 164 -1.84 -25.42 -5.86
C ASN A 164 -1.93 -25.45 -7.40
N GLY A 165 -2.23 -26.61 -7.99
CA GLY A 165 -2.30 -26.77 -9.45
C GLY A 165 -3.50 -26.09 -10.08
N LEU A 166 -3.41 -25.89 -11.39
CA LEU A 166 -4.48 -25.32 -12.22
C LEU A 166 -5.20 -26.42 -12.99
N ILE A 167 -6.50 -26.23 -13.19
CA ILE A 167 -7.31 -27.10 -14.03
C ILE A 167 -7.06 -26.75 -15.50
N VAL A 168 -6.49 -27.71 -16.24
CA VAL A 168 -6.28 -27.68 -17.69
C VAL A 168 -6.95 -28.92 -18.26
N ASP A 169 -7.80 -28.75 -19.27
CA ASP A 169 -8.55 -29.85 -19.91
C ASP A 169 -9.31 -30.76 -18.93
N GLY A 170 -9.90 -30.16 -17.89
CA GLY A 170 -10.71 -30.88 -16.90
C GLY A 170 -9.90 -31.67 -15.87
N LYS A 171 -8.57 -31.55 -15.84
CA LYS A 171 -7.69 -32.17 -14.83
C LYS A 171 -6.72 -31.17 -14.23
N CYS A 172 -6.32 -31.40 -12.99
CA CYS A 172 -5.23 -30.65 -12.35
C CYS A 172 -3.89 -31.00 -13.00
N ASN A 173 -3.12 -29.98 -13.40
CA ASN A 173 -1.79 -30.15 -13.99
C ASN A 173 -0.72 -30.68 -13.02
N GLU A 174 -0.94 -30.55 -11.71
CA GLU A 174 0.00 -31.02 -10.68
C GLU A 174 -0.35 -32.44 -10.19
N CYS A 175 -1.58 -32.64 -9.71
CA CYS A 175 -1.98 -33.89 -9.06
C CYS A 175 -2.82 -34.83 -9.95
N GLY A 176 -3.22 -34.40 -11.15
CA GLY A 176 -3.98 -35.20 -12.10
C GLY A 176 -5.47 -35.42 -11.76
N LYS A 177 -5.96 -34.90 -10.62
CA LYS A 177 -7.37 -35.02 -10.20
C LYS A 177 -8.31 -34.33 -11.20
N LEU A 178 -9.46 -34.94 -11.44
CA LEU A 178 -10.52 -34.34 -12.28
C LEU A 178 -11.13 -33.12 -11.59
N ALA A 179 -11.43 -32.09 -12.37
CA ALA A 179 -12.15 -30.93 -11.92
C ALA A 179 -13.52 -31.36 -11.37
N SER A 180 -13.75 -31.08 -10.09
CA SER A 180 -14.99 -31.38 -9.37
C SER A 180 -16.04 -30.30 -9.58
#